data_AF-X1NPN7-F1
#
_entry.id   AF-X1NPN7-F1
#
_cell.length_a   1.000
_cell.length_b   1.000
_cell.length_c   1.000
_cell.angle_alpha   90.00
_cell.angle_beta   90.00
_cell.angle_gamma   90.00
#
_symmetry.space_group_name_H-M   'P 1'
#
loop_
_entity.id
_entity.type
_entity.pdbx_description
1 polymer ?
#
loop_
_entity_poly.entity_id
_entity_poly.type
_entity_poly.pdbx_seq_one_letter_code
_entity_poly.pdbx_strand_id
1 'polypeptide(L)'
;THFNEGNVSFKVARFGEGNIDFRYAKFGFGDISFERTEFGDCKVDFRTVEFNDGKVNFNRAVFGDGDVNFEGAELRNGKFSFKRAILGSGDFNFELALNQKTNAVQKIL
;
A
#
# COMPACT_ATOMS: atom_id res chain seq x y z
N THR A 1 5.10 8.09 9.96
CA THR A 1 6.20 8.84 9.31
C THR A 1 5.65 9.87 8.36
N HIS A 2 6.29 11.04 8.23
CA HIS A 2 5.92 12.03 7.20
C HIS A 2 6.96 11.98 6.08
N PHE A 3 6.54 11.55 4.90
CA PHE A 3 7.31 11.66 3.68
C PHE A 3 6.94 12.99 3.02
N ASN A 4 7.96 13.81 2.73
CA ASN A 4 7.77 15.11 2.11
C ASN A 4 7.22 14.99 0.68
N GLU A 5 7.15 16.11 -0.01
CA GLU A 5 6.76 16.17 -1.42
C GLU A 5 7.69 15.37 -2.35
N GLY A 6 7.11 14.89 -3.45
CA GLY A 6 7.82 14.16 -4.50
C GLY A 6 7.63 12.64 -4.44
N ASN A 7 8.29 11.96 -5.37
CA ASN A 7 8.15 10.52 -5.52
C ASN A 7 8.86 9.76 -4.39
N VAL A 8 8.18 8.76 -3.83
CA VAL A 8 8.75 7.86 -2.81
C VAL A 8 8.87 6.46 -3.38
N SER A 9 10.03 5.82 -3.22
CA SER A 9 10.31 4.51 -3.81
C SER A 9 10.89 3.53 -2.81
N PHE A 10 10.18 2.43 -2.62
CA PHE A 10 10.62 1.17 -2.00
C PHE A 10 10.80 0.07 -3.05
N LYS A 11 10.92 0.44 -4.32
CA LYS A 11 11.11 -0.50 -5.43
C LYS A 11 12.25 -1.47 -5.12
N VAL A 12 12.02 -2.76 -5.37
CA VAL A 12 12.96 -3.87 -5.11
C VAL A 12 13.47 -4.00 -3.66
N ALA A 13 12.83 -3.33 -2.69
CA ALA A 13 13.15 -3.52 -1.28
C ALA A 13 12.74 -4.92 -0.79
N ARG A 14 13.47 -5.40 0.22
CA ARG A 14 13.20 -6.64 0.96
C ARG A 14 13.13 -6.28 2.44
N PHE A 15 11.94 -6.32 3.02
CA PHE A 15 11.73 -5.87 4.39
C PHE A 15 12.17 -6.91 5.44
N GLY A 16 12.20 -8.20 5.08
CA GLY A 16 12.71 -9.26 5.95
C GLY A 16 11.68 -9.75 6.97
N GLU A 17 12.14 -10.03 8.18
CA GLU A 17 11.31 -10.54 9.27
C GLU A 17 10.77 -9.41 10.16
N GLY A 18 9.59 -9.62 10.75
CA GLY A 18 8.94 -8.68 11.65
C GLY A 18 7.89 -7.81 10.98
N ASN A 19 6.97 -7.26 11.77
CA ASN A 19 5.82 -6.51 11.25
C ASN A 19 6.27 -5.20 10.58
N ILE A 20 5.70 -4.92 9.41
CA ILE A 20 5.94 -3.70 8.64
C ILE A 20 4.82 -2.71 8.94
N ASP A 21 5.17 -1.59 9.55
CA ASP A 21 4.21 -0.60 10.07
C ASP A 21 4.31 0.72 9.32
N PHE A 22 3.31 1.01 8.51
CA PHE A 22 3.10 2.30 7.85
C PHE A 22 1.96 3.10 8.49
N ARG A 23 1.38 2.66 9.61
CA ARG A 23 0.21 3.32 10.20
C ARG A 23 0.43 4.81 10.41
N TYR A 24 -0.60 5.59 10.09
CA TYR A 24 -0.58 7.06 10.20
C TYR A 24 0.54 7.73 9.39
N ALA A 25 1.16 7.04 8.44
CA ALA A 25 2.10 7.66 7.54
C ALA A 25 1.39 8.64 6.61
N LYS A 26 2.08 9.73 6.27
CA LYS A 26 1.62 10.71 5.29
C LYS A 26 2.64 10.80 4.18
N PHE A 27 2.19 10.64 2.94
CA PHE A 27 3.00 10.84 1.75
C PHE A 27 2.63 12.19 1.12
N GLY A 28 3.61 12.95 0.62
CA GLY A 28 3.33 14.18 -0.13
C GLY A 28 2.70 13.91 -1.50
N PHE A 29 2.61 14.95 -2.32
CA PHE A 29 2.19 14.87 -3.71
C PHE A 29 3.28 14.19 -4.56
N GLY A 30 2.97 13.01 -5.11
CA GLY A 30 3.94 12.25 -5.92
C GLY A 30 3.56 10.78 -6.08
N ASP A 31 4.23 10.10 -7.02
CA ASP A 31 4.03 8.66 -7.22
C ASP A 31 4.77 7.87 -6.11
N ILE A 32 4.09 6.84 -5.57
CA ILE A 32 4.62 5.96 -4.52
C ILE A 32 4.80 4.57 -5.11
N SER A 33 6.02 4.03 -5.02
CA SER A 33 6.36 2.76 -5.65
C SER A 33 6.83 1.71 -4.65
N PHE A 34 6.06 0.62 -4.55
CA PHE A 34 6.42 -0.67 -3.96
C PHE A 34 6.58 -1.73 -5.06
N GLU A 35 6.96 -1.31 -6.27
CA GLU A 35 7.12 -2.24 -7.38
C GLU A 35 8.20 -3.29 -7.06
N ARG A 36 7.88 -4.58 -7.23
CA ARG A 36 8.80 -5.71 -6.97
C ARG A 36 9.35 -5.75 -5.53
N THR A 37 8.64 -5.17 -4.58
CA THR A 37 8.97 -5.27 -3.16
C THR A 37 8.63 -6.66 -2.64
N GLU A 38 9.49 -7.23 -1.80
CA GLU A 38 9.25 -8.46 -1.03
C GLU A 38 8.94 -8.05 0.42
N PHE A 39 7.70 -8.22 0.85
CA PHE A 39 7.27 -7.89 2.22
C PHE A 39 7.56 -9.02 3.22
N GLY A 40 7.63 -10.28 2.76
CA GLY A 40 7.85 -11.45 3.62
C GLY A 40 6.58 -11.95 4.33
N ASP A 41 6.69 -13.04 5.08
CA ASP A 41 5.56 -13.69 5.77
C ASP A 41 5.23 -12.98 7.10
N CYS A 42 4.95 -11.68 7.01
CA CYS A 42 4.70 -10.82 8.15
C CYS A 42 3.48 -9.93 7.93
N LYS A 43 2.98 -9.33 9.02
CA LYS A 43 1.90 -8.37 8.92
C LYS A 43 2.39 -7.07 8.27
N VAL A 44 1.63 -6.55 7.31
CA VAL A 44 1.85 -5.25 6.68
C VAL A 44 0.68 -4.31 6.97
N ASP A 45 0.93 -3.24 7.71
CA ASP A 45 -0.12 -2.37 8.23
C ASP A 45 -0.09 -0.97 7.58
N PHE A 46 -1.02 -0.72 6.66
CA PHE A 46 -1.26 0.56 5.98
C PHE A 46 -2.48 1.30 6.54
N ARG A 47 -2.96 0.96 7.74
CA ARG A 47 -4.15 1.61 8.29
C ARG A 47 -3.96 3.11 8.49
N THR A 48 -4.98 3.87 8.11
CA THR A 48 -5.02 5.33 8.25
C THR A 48 -3.81 6.03 7.60
N VAL A 49 -3.28 5.45 6.51
CA VAL A 49 -2.25 6.11 5.68
C VAL A 49 -2.88 7.16 4.78
N GLU A 50 -2.29 8.35 4.74
CA GLU A 50 -2.62 9.39 3.78
C GLU A 50 -1.67 9.29 2.58
N PHE A 51 -2.12 8.63 1.50
CA PHE A 51 -1.36 8.51 0.25
C PHE A 51 -1.44 9.79 -0.62
N ASN A 52 -2.33 10.73 -0.29
CA ASN A 52 -2.59 11.97 -1.02
C ASN A 52 -2.85 11.76 -2.52
N ASP A 53 -2.08 12.39 -3.41
CA ASP A 53 -2.28 12.33 -4.86
C ASP A 53 -1.11 11.61 -5.53
N GLY A 54 -1.42 10.87 -6.59
CA GLY A 54 -0.43 10.12 -7.36
C GLY A 54 -0.81 8.65 -7.49
N LYS A 55 0.02 7.89 -8.19
CA LYS A 55 -0.15 6.43 -8.32
C LYS A 55 0.53 5.74 -7.16
N VAL A 56 -0.17 4.78 -6.56
CA VAL A 56 0.43 3.86 -5.59
C VAL A 56 0.62 2.50 -6.27
N ASN A 57 1.87 2.12 -6.48
CA ASN A 57 2.22 1.00 -7.34
C ASN A 57 2.79 -0.18 -6.54
N PHE A 58 2.02 -1.27 -6.44
CA PHE A 58 2.41 -2.55 -5.87
C PHE A 58 2.60 -3.63 -6.95
N ASN A 59 2.80 -3.24 -8.21
CA ASN A 59 2.95 -4.21 -9.29
C ASN A 59 4.13 -5.15 -9.01
N ARG A 60 3.91 -6.46 -9.21
CA ARG A 60 4.91 -7.52 -8.95
C ARG A 60 5.43 -7.59 -7.51
N ALA A 61 4.76 -6.95 -6.54
CA ALA A 61 5.11 -7.11 -5.13
C ALA A 61 4.70 -8.51 -4.63
N VAL A 62 5.36 -8.98 -3.57
CA VAL A 62 5.08 -10.26 -2.91
C VAL A 62 4.78 -10.00 -1.44
N PHE A 63 3.55 -10.28 -1.00
CA PHE A 63 3.05 -9.95 0.34
C PHE A 63 3.21 -11.06 1.39
N GLY A 64 3.58 -12.28 0.99
CA GLY A 64 3.68 -13.43 1.90
C GLY A 64 2.33 -13.83 2.51
N ASP A 65 2.38 -14.69 3.52
CA ASP A 65 1.19 -15.27 4.16
C ASP A 65 0.65 -14.45 5.36
N GLY A 66 1.24 -13.28 5.65
CA GLY A 66 0.78 -12.39 6.71
C GLY A 66 -0.35 -11.44 6.27
N ASP A 67 -1.07 -10.90 7.25
CA ASP A 67 -2.19 -9.99 6.98
C ASP A 67 -1.71 -8.65 6.42
N VAL A 68 -2.43 -8.14 5.43
CA VAL A 68 -2.21 -6.82 4.83
C VAL A 68 -3.45 -5.97 5.02
N ASN A 69 -3.32 -4.81 5.67
CA ASN A 69 -4.48 -4.02 6.08
C ASN A 69 -4.40 -2.54 5.63
N PHE A 70 -5.39 -2.09 4.87
CA PHE A 70 -5.55 -0.72 4.36
C PHE A 70 -6.75 0.02 4.97
N GLU A 71 -7.32 -0.46 6.07
CA GLU A 71 -8.49 0.13 6.71
C GLU A 71 -8.30 1.62 7.01
N GLY A 72 -9.22 2.45 6.49
CA GLY A 72 -9.19 3.90 6.65
C GLY A 72 -8.03 4.60 5.93
N ALA A 73 -7.27 3.90 5.08
CA ALA A 73 -6.28 4.55 4.23
C ALA A 73 -6.99 5.40 3.15
N GLU A 74 -6.39 6.55 2.83
CA GLU A 74 -6.96 7.53 1.91
C GLU A 74 -6.04 7.75 0.72
N LEU A 75 -6.60 7.64 -0.50
CA LEU A 75 -6.00 8.11 -1.74
C LEU A 75 -6.95 9.14 -2.37
N ARG A 76 -6.52 10.40 -2.45
CA ARG A 76 -7.37 11.51 -2.90
C ARG A 76 -7.54 11.47 -4.42
N ASN A 77 -6.45 11.66 -5.15
CA ASN A 77 -6.43 11.59 -6.60
C ASN A 77 -5.42 10.57 -7.08
N GLY A 78 -5.91 9.39 -7.48
CA GLY A 78 -5.01 8.35 -7.97
C GLY A 78 -5.65 7.00 -8.12
N LYS A 79 -4.79 5.99 -8.24
CA LYS A 79 -5.18 4.59 -8.15
C LYS A 79 -4.07 3.75 -7.54
N PHE A 80 -4.48 2.75 -6.77
CA PHE A 80 -3.62 1.61 -6.51
C PHE A 80 -3.47 0.73 -7.76
N SER A 81 -2.32 0.08 -7.90
CA SER A 81 -2.04 -0.90 -8.97
C SER A 81 -1.34 -2.12 -8.38
N PHE A 82 -1.97 -3.29 -8.53
CA PHE A 82 -1.48 -4.58 -8.02
C PHE A 82 -1.23 -5.60 -9.15
N LYS A 83 -0.89 -5.12 -10.36
CA LYS A 83 -0.71 -6.01 -11.52
C LYS A 83 0.40 -7.02 -11.24
N ARG A 84 0.04 -8.31 -11.30
CA ARG A 84 0.94 -9.44 -11.00
C ARG A 84 1.53 -9.39 -9.59
N ALA A 85 0.87 -8.71 -8.64
CA ALA A 85 1.20 -8.89 -7.24
C ALA A 85 0.84 -10.32 -6.82
N ILE A 86 1.63 -10.88 -5.91
CA ILE A 86 1.40 -12.21 -5.34
C ILE A 86 0.96 -12.00 -3.90
N LEU A 87 -0.26 -12.44 -3.60
CA LEU A 87 -0.83 -12.47 -2.25
C LEU A 87 -0.70 -13.89 -1.73
N GLY A 88 -0.33 -14.05 -0.46
CA GLY A 88 -0.35 -15.34 0.22
C GLY A 88 -1.72 -15.63 0.83
N SER A 89 -1.74 -16.48 1.86
CA SER A 89 -2.98 -16.91 2.53
C SER A 89 -3.54 -15.94 3.58
N GLY A 90 -2.77 -14.92 3.96
CA GLY A 90 -3.17 -13.92 4.95
C GLY A 90 -4.31 -13.03 4.47
N ASP A 91 -5.02 -12.41 5.42
CA ASP A 91 -6.15 -11.56 5.08
C ASP A 91 -5.66 -10.28 4.38
N PHE A 92 -6.27 -9.97 3.23
CA PHE A 92 -5.97 -8.78 2.45
C PHE A 92 -7.13 -7.78 2.55
N ASN A 93 -7.08 -6.93 3.58
CA ASN A 93 -8.16 -6.02 3.91
C ASN A 93 -8.02 -4.67 3.18
N PHE A 94 -8.97 -4.39 2.28
CA PHE A 94 -9.16 -3.10 1.60
C PHE A 94 -10.47 -2.40 1.99
N GLU A 95 -11.15 -2.90 3.01
CA GLU A 95 -12.37 -2.31 3.53
C GLU A 95 -12.10 -0.88 3.99
N LEU A 96 -13.03 0.03 3.67
CA LEU A 96 -12.92 1.45 4.01
C LEU A 96 -11.66 2.17 3.48
N ALA A 97 -10.88 1.55 2.59
CA ALA A 97 -9.87 2.26 1.81
C ALA A 97 -10.60 3.22 0.84
N LEU A 98 -10.40 4.53 1.04
CA LEU A 98 -11.13 5.57 0.33
C LEU A 98 -10.37 6.03 -0.91
N ASN A 99 -11.08 6.10 -2.04
CA ASN A 99 -10.62 6.80 -3.24
C ASN A 99 -11.56 7.97 -3.54
N GLN A 100 -11.17 9.22 -3.34
CA GLN A 100 -12.15 10.32 -3.34
C GLN A 100 -12.81 10.62 -4.70
N LYS A 101 -12.26 10.16 -5.83
CA LYS A 101 -12.91 10.34 -7.15
C LYS A 101 -13.99 9.31 -7.49
N THR A 102 -14.04 8.22 -6.75
CA THR A 102 -15.06 7.20 -6.91
C THR A 102 -15.54 6.92 -5.50
N ASN A 103 -16.77 7.28 -5.13
CA ASN A 103 -17.39 6.89 -3.85
C ASN A 103 -17.56 5.35 -3.72
N ALA A 104 -16.68 4.57 -4.34
CA ALA A 104 -16.60 3.13 -4.37
C ALA A 104 -15.38 2.72 -3.55
N VAL A 105 -15.60 1.80 -2.61
CA VAL A 105 -14.54 1.00 -2.02
C VAL A 105 -13.83 0.28 -3.17
N GLN A 106 -12.51 0.43 -3.23
CA GLN A 106 -11.73 -0.16 -4.31
C GLN A 106 -11.64 -1.67 -4.07
N LYS A 107 -12.51 -2.45 -4.73
CA LYS A 107 -12.36 -3.91 -4.79
C LYS A 107 -11.06 -4.20 -5.54
N ILE A 108 -10.09 -4.73 -4.81
CA ILE A 108 -8.84 -5.24 -5.36
C ILE A 108 -8.92 -6.75 -5.21
N LEU A 109 -8.63 -7.43 -6.33
CA LEU A 109 -8.95 -8.83 -6.70
C LEU A 109 -10.23 -8.95 -7.54
#